data_AF-A0AA96PH61-F1
#
_entry.id   AF-A0AA96PH61-F1
#
_cell.length_a   1.000
_cell.length_b   1.000
_cell.length_c   1.000
_cell.angle_alpha   90.00
_cell.angle_beta   90.00
_cell.angle_gamma   90.00
#
_symmetry.space_group_name_H-M   'P 1'
#
loop_
_entity.id
_entity.type
_entity.pdbx_description
1 polymer ?
#
loop_
_entity_poly.entity_id
_entity_poly.type
_entity_poly.pdbx_seq_one_letter_code
_entity_poly.pdbx_strand_id
1 'polypeptide(L)'
;MDVLTEGLARTAHYIVSEDNPNRCREQIMIAAGSGLLTAGAVLGFLLANQGAVTVGAPAFTGTGNGVLTKAGTPYGAGVQEGTYRIQLIDEGANAGDFEVVRPDGAIDGFASVGVAYDGEVKFTIADGATDFASPAAFTLPVTIADPVSVGKYVPFDPDGTNGSEIACAVLYEGCDATTRDVRRTVTVRDTSVQIDVLSWPDGITDDQKTAALASLAARGIIGR
;
A
#
# COMPACT_ATOMS: atom_id res chain seq x y z
N MET A 1 -41.48 26.03 17.43
CA MET A 1 -40.55 25.69 18.51
C MET A 1 -39.29 25.22 17.83
N ASP A 2 -38.33 26.10 17.67
CA ASP A 2 -37.08 25.75 17.02
C ASP A 2 -36.24 24.96 18.03
N VAL A 3 -35.99 23.70 17.72
CA VAL A 3 -35.10 22.87 18.53
C VAL A 3 -33.68 23.31 18.21
N LEU A 4 -33.02 23.94 19.18
CA LEU A 4 -31.60 24.23 19.09
C LEU A 4 -30.83 22.91 19.25
N THR A 5 -30.29 22.38 18.16
CA THR A 5 -29.39 21.23 18.17
C THR A 5 -27.95 21.71 18.14
N GLU A 6 -27.16 21.37 19.16
CA GLU A 6 -25.73 21.63 19.18
C GLU A 6 -24.94 20.36 18.85
N GLY A 7 -23.98 20.47 17.93
CA GLY A 7 -23.05 19.39 17.62
C GLY A 7 -22.05 19.19 18.75
N LEU A 8 -22.03 17.99 19.34
CA LEU A 8 -21.12 17.64 20.43
C LEU A 8 -19.66 17.44 19.97
N ALA A 9 -19.45 17.18 18.68
CA ALA A 9 -18.13 16.98 18.07
C ALA A 9 -17.43 18.32 17.73
N ARG A 10 -17.27 19.19 18.74
CA ARG A 10 -16.52 20.44 18.57
C ARG A 10 -15.03 20.14 18.31
N THR A 11 -14.31 21.13 17.77
CA THR A 11 -12.86 21.04 17.56
C THR A 11 -12.15 20.59 18.83
N ALA A 12 -11.24 19.62 18.69
CA ALA A 12 -10.42 19.08 19.78
C ALA A 12 -11.16 18.41 20.94
N HIS A 13 -12.47 18.16 20.85
CA HIS A 13 -13.25 17.66 21.99
C HIS A 13 -12.78 16.30 22.55
N TYR A 14 -12.06 15.53 21.74
CA TYR A 14 -11.52 14.22 22.12
C TYR A 14 -10.24 14.30 22.96
N ILE A 15 -9.59 15.46 23.06
CA ILE A 15 -8.31 15.60 23.74
C ILE A 15 -8.52 15.68 25.25
N VAL A 16 -7.89 14.76 25.98
CA VAL A 16 -7.84 14.77 27.45
C VAL A 16 -6.61 15.53 27.93
N SER A 17 -5.44 15.25 27.37
CA SER A 17 -4.20 15.98 27.65
C SER A 17 -3.20 15.90 26.50
N GLU A 18 -2.41 16.95 26.31
CA GLU A 18 -1.26 16.96 25.38
C GLU A 18 -0.01 17.35 26.15
N ASP A 19 1.13 16.77 25.78
CA ASP A 19 2.42 17.17 26.36
C ASP A 19 2.89 18.53 25.79
N ASN A 20 3.21 18.57 24.48
CA ASN A 20 3.55 19.82 23.78
C ASN A 20 2.78 19.92 22.45
N PRO A 21 1.83 20.86 22.30
CA PRO A 21 0.99 20.98 21.10
C PRO A 21 1.78 21.09 19.78
N ASN A 22 2.97 21.70 19.80
CA ASN A 22 3.81 21.84 18.60
C ASN A 22 4.45 20.52 18.13
N ARG A 23 4.51 19.53 19.02
CA ARG A 23 4.98 18.18 18.73
C ARG A 23 3.81 17.23 18.49
N CYS A 24 2.74 17.35 19.26
CA CYS A 24 1.59 16.47 19.19
C CYS A 24 0.80 16.59 17.88
N ARG A 25 0.82 17.79 17.25
CA ARG A 25 -0.05 18.12 16.11
C ARG A 25 0.75 18.36 14.83
N GLU A 26 0.14 18.00 13.71
CA GLU A 26 0.68 18.27 12.36
C GLU A 26 -0.42 18.77 11.42
N GLN A 27 -0.02 19.47 10.36
CA GLN A 27 -0.90 19.79 9.25
C GLN A 27 -0.71 18.75 8.14
N ILE A 28 -1.81 18.12 7.75
CA ILE A 28 -1.84 17.07 6.74
C ILE A 28 -2.83 17.43 5.63
N MET A 29 -2.89 16.56 4.61
CA MET A 29 -3.92 16.61 3.59
C MET A 29 -4.89 15.44 3.79
N ILE A 30 -6.19 15.75 3.92
CA ILE A 30 -7.27 14.77 3.80
C ILE A 30 -7.61 14.60 2.32
N ALA A 31 -7.67 13.36 1.85
CA ALA A 31 -7.94 13.06 0.44
C ALA A 31 -9.37 13.41 0.04
N ALA A 32 -9.54 13.93 -1.18
CA ALA A 32 -10.85 14.06 -1.82
C ALA A 32 -11.61 12.71 -1.82
N GLY A 33 -12.93 12.75 -1.66
CA GLY A 33 -13.78 11.56 -1.57
C GLY A 33 -13.96 11.03 -0.14
N SER A 34 -13.25 11.57 0.85
CA SER A 34 -13.40 11.18 2.27
C SER A 34 -14.72 11.63 2.91
N GLY A 35 -15.55 12.41 2.20
CA GLY A 35 -16.84 12.87 2.70
C GLY A 35 -16.75 13.95 3.78
N LEU A 36 -17.79 14.03 4.62
CA LEU A 36 -17.87 14.94 5.75
C LEU A 36 -17.30 14.28 7.01
N LEU A 37 -16.18 14.79 7.49
CA LEU A 37 -15.49 14.28 8.67
C LEU A 37 -15.72 15.19 9.87
N THR A 38 -15.99 14.60 11.03
CA THR A 38 -16.12 15.31 12.30
C THR A 38 -14.78 15.33 13.03
N ALA A 39 -14.59 16.31 13.94
CA ALA A 39 -13.44 16.27 14.84
C ALA A 39 -13.46 14.93 15.62
N GLY A 40 -12.30 14.38 15.97
CA GLY A 40 -12.20 13.07 16.60
C GLY A 40 -12.26 11.89 15.62
N ALA A 41 -12.42 12.11 14.31
CA ALA A 41 -12.34 11.04 13.32
C ALA A 41 -10.97 10.37 13.32
N VAL A 42 -10.95 9.04 13.39
CA VAL A 42 -9.72 8.23 13.30
C VAL A 42 -9.31 8.09 11.83
N LEU A 43 -8.03 8.35 11.55
CA LEU A 43 -7.50 8.42 10.20
C LEU A 43 -6.41 7.37 9.96
N GLY A 44 -6.41 6.83 8.75
CA GLY A 44 -5.30 6.05 8.17
C GLY A 44 -4.50 6.90 7.17
N PHE A 45 -3.34 6.39 6.78
CA PHE A 45 -2.43 7.06 5.84
C PHE A 45 -2.24 6.21 4.59
N LEU A 46 -2.48 6.78 3.42
CA LEU A 46 -2.35 6.06 2.16
C LEU A 46 -0.87 5.89 1.78
N LEU A 47 -0.42 4.63 1.76
CA LEU A 47 0.92 4.22 1.40
C LEU A 47 1.14 4.28 -0.12
N ALA A 48 2.41 4.44 -0.51
CA ALA A 48 2.85 4.32 -1.90
C ALA A 48 2.79 2.87 -2.38
N ASN A 49 2.79 2.67 -3.70
CA ASN A 49 2.91 1.36 -4.35
C ASN A 49 1.78 0.36 -4.02
N GLN A 50 0.58 0.84 -3.70
CA GLN A 50 -0.60 -0.02 -3.41
C GLN A 50 -1.67 0.04 -4.52
N GLY A 51 -1.33 0.54 -5.71
CA GLY A 51 -2.23 0.66 -6.86
C GLY A 51 -2.07 -0.46 -7.89
N ALA A 52 -2.34 -0.14 -9.16
CA ALA A 52 -2.36 -1.13 -10.23
C ALA A 52 -0.95 -1.64 -10.56
N VAL A 53 -0.78 -2.97 -10.53
CA VAL A 53 0.45 -3.64 -10.95
C VAL A 53 0.52 -3.69 -12.48
N THR A 54 1.63 -3.22 -13.04
CA THR A 54 1.94 -3.32 -14.46
C THR A 54 3.27 -4.04 -14.66
N VAL A 55 3.23 -5.16 -15.36
CA VAL A 55 4.43 -5.88 -15.79
C VAL A 55 4.78 -5.41 -17.20
N GLY A 56 5.95 -4.80 -17.37
CA GLY A 56 6.44 -4.23 -18.62
C GLY A 56 6.79 -5.26 -19.69
N ALA A 57 7.47 -4.82 -20.75
CA ALA A 57 7.96 -5.73 -21.79
C ALA A 57 9.25 -6.42 -21.31
N PRO A 58 9.42 -7.74 -21.54
CA PRO A 58 10.69 -8.40 -21.27
C PRO A 58 11.77 -7.87 -22.21
N ALA A 59 12.95 -7.62 -21.65
CA ALA A 59 14.15 -7.29 -22.42
C ALA A 59 15.18 -8.41 -22.27
N PHE A 60 15.71 -8.88 -23.40
CA PHE A 60 16.71 -9.95 -23.46
C PHE A 60 18.12 -9.40 -23.62
N THR A 61 19.09 -10.04 -22.98
CA THR A 61 20.53 -9.82 -23.20
C THR A 61 21.27 -11.16 -23.26
N GLY A 62 22.35 -11.24 -24.04
CA GLY A 62 23.20 -12.43 -24.14
C GLY A 62 22.99 -13.23 -25.43
N THR A 63 23.26 -14.54 -25.38
CA THR A 63 23.27 -15.45 -26.53
C THR A 63 21.98 -16.27 -26.57
N GLY A 64 21.38 -16.38 -27.76
CA GLY A 64 20.10 -17.05 -27.98
C GLY A 64 19.12 -16.12 -28.68
N ASN A 65 18.04 -16.66 -29.23
CA ASN A 65 16.98 -15.85 -29.85
C ASN A 65 15.57 -16.22 -29.35
N GLY A 66 15.51 -16.86 -28.19
CA GLY A 66 14.26 -17.21 -27.55
C GLY A 66 13.51 -15.99 -27.01
N VAL A 67 12.24 -16.21 -26.71
CA VAL A 67 11.29 -15.17 -26.34
C VAL A 67 10.63 -15.52 -25.02
N LEU A 68 10.62 -14.57 -24.09
CA LEU A 68 9.79 -14.62 -22.90
C LEU A 68 8.43 -14.01 -23.21
N THR A 69 7.37 -14.80 -23.06
CA THR A 69 5.98 -14.36 -23.23
C THR A 69 5.30 -14.29 -21.87
N LYS A 70 4.68 -13.15 -21.57
CA LYS A 70 3.94 -12.95 -20.31
C LYS A 70 2.64 -13.74 -20.30
N ALA A 71 2.22 -14.20 -19.11
CA ALA A 71 0.88 -14.71 -18.91
C ALA A 71 -0.18 -13.59 -19.05
N GLY A 72 -1.45 -13.96 -19.27
CA GLY A 72 -2.55 -13.00 -19.39
C GLY A 72 -2.73 -12.13 -18.13
N THR A 73 -2.55 -12.73 -16.96
CA THR A 73 -2.32 -12.03 -15.69
C THR A 73 -0.86 -12.25 -15.31
N PRO A 74 0.04 -11.29 -15.57
CA PRO A 74 1.48 -11.53 -15.57
C PRO A 74 2.14 -11.48 -14.19
N TYR A 75 1.38 -11.46 -13.10
CA TYR A 75 1.88 -11.36 -11.73
C TYR A 75 1.07 -12.25 -10.76
N GLY A 76 1.72 -12.67 -9.69
CA GLY A 76 1.15 -13.45 -8.58
C GLY A 76 0.88 -12.61 -7.34
N ALA A 77 0.43 -13.27 -6.27
CA ALA A 77 0.29 -12.63 -4.96
C ALA A 77 1.67 -12.25 -4.41
N GLY A 78 1.78 -11.06 -3.82
CA GLY A 78 3.03 -10.59 -3.22
C GLY A 78 4.07 -10.05 -4.22
N VAL A 79 3.71 -9.87 -5.49
CA VAL A 79 4.59 -9.27 -6.50
C VAL A 79 5.19 -7.95 -6.00
N GLN A 80 6.50 -7.82 -6.16
CA GLN A 80 7.26 -6.66 -5.73
C GLN A 80 7.43 -5.69 -6.91
N GLU A 81 7.48 -4.39 -6.60
CA GLU A 81 7.92 -3.40 -7.58
C GLU A 81 9.42 -3.54 -7.86
N GLY A 82 9.81 -3.35 -9.11
CA GLY A 82 11.20 -3.34 -9.55
C GLY A 82 11.47 -4.31 -10.71
N THR A 83 12.74 -4.49 -11.03
CA THR A 83 13.15 -5.32 -12.17
C THR A 83 13.52 -6.72 -11.72
N TYR A 84 12.73 -7.71 -12.12
CA TYR A 84 13.06 -9.12 -11.97
C TYR A 84 14.14 -9.50 -12.99
N ARG A 85 15.14 -10.26 -12.55
CA ARG A 85 16.20 -10.81 -13.40
C ARG A 85 15.98 -12.31 -13.57
N ILE A 86 15.91 -12.78 -14.81
CA ILE A 86 15.73 -14.18 -15.15
C ILE A 86 17.01 -14.62 -15.86
N GLN A 87 17.91 -15.28 -15.14
CA GLN A 87 19.27 -15.58 -15.61
C GLN A 87 19.43 -17.07 -15.90
N LEU A 88 20.04 -17.41 -17.03
CA LEU A 88 20.33 -18.80 -17.38
C LEU A 88 21.30 -19.42 -16.36
N ILE A 89 20.96 -20.60 -15.86
CA ILE A 89 21.79 -21.39 -14.94
C ILE A 89 22.34 -22.65 -15.60
N ASP A 90 21.57 -23.28 -16.48
CA ASP A 90 21.98 -24.46 -17.22
C ASP A 90 21.53 -24.36 -18.67
N GLU A 91 22.47 -24.59 -19.59
CA GLU A 91 22.24 -24.54 -21.04
C GLU A 91 21.81 -25.91 -21.55
N GLY A 92 20.87 -25.94 -22.50
CA GLY A 92 20.37 -27.18 -23.10
C GLY A 92 20.08 -26.99 -24.58
N ALA A 93 20.23 -28.05 -25.36
CA ALA A 93 19.79 -28.02 -26.75
C ALA A 93 18.26 -27.97 -26.82
N ASN A 94 17.71 -26.92 -27.42
CA ASN A 94 16.27 -26.60 -27.44
C ASN A 94 15.66 -26.52 -26.02
N ALA A 95 16.46 -26.16 -25.01
CA ALA A 95 16.08 -26.16 -23.61
C ALA A 95 16.94 -25.17 -22.80
N GLY A 96 16.62 -25.02 -21.52
CA GLY A 96 17.42 -24.22 -20.61
C GLY A 96 16.68 -23.98 -19.31
N ASP A 97 17.44 -23.94 -18.22
CA ASP A 97 16.93 -23.60 -16.90
C ASP A 97 17.40 -22.20 -16.51
N PHE A 98 16.48 -21.42 -15.97
CA PHE A 98 16.69 -20.04 -15.56
C PHE A 98 16.36 -19.86 -14.09
N GLU A 99 17.18 -19.09 -13.39
CA GLU A 99 16.88 -18.60 -12.05
C GLU A 99 16.13 -17.27 -12.15
N VAL A 100 15.00 -17.16 -11.46
CA VAL A 100 14.22 -15.93 -11.33
C VAL A 100 14.59 -15.25 -10.02
N VAL A 101 15.25 -14.10 -10.12
CA VAL A 101 15.68 -13.27 -8.99
C VAL A 101 14.79 -12.05 -8.88
N ARG A 102 14.29 -11.82 -7.68
CA ARG A 102 13.43 -10.70 -7.30
C ARG A 102 14.22 -9.38 -7.29
N PRO A 103 13.52 -8.23 -7.30
CA PRO A 103 14.15 -6.92 -7.16
C PRO A 103 14.94 -6.76 -5.85
N ASP A 104 14.54 -7.43 -4.77
CA ASP A 104 15.23 -7.44 -3.47
C ASP A 104 16.49 -8.34 -3.44
N GLY A 105 16.76 -9.08 -4.53
CA GLY A 105 17.88 -10.00 -4.66
C GLY A 105 17.62 -11.42 -4.16
N ALA A 106 16.45 -11.72 -3.59
CA ALA A 106 16.06 -13.08 -3.25
C ALA A 106 15.69 -13.88 -4.50
N ILE A 107 15.83 -15.20 -4.42
CA ILE A 107 15.40 -16.10 -5.48
C ILE A 107 13.89 -16.30 -5.34
N ASP A 108 13.15 -15.98 -6.40
CA ASP A 108 11.72 -16.27 -6.50
C ASP A 108 11.49 -17.75 -6.84
N GLY A 109 12.31 -18.30 -7.74
CA GLY A 109 12.23 -19.69 -8.16
C GLY A 109 13.05 -19.98 -9.41
N PHE A 110 12.77 -21.13 -10.03
CA PHE A 110 13.43 -21.59 -11.25
C PHE A 110 12.39 -21.79 -12.37
N ALA A 111 12.73 -21.34 -13.58
CA ALA A 111 11.91 -21.43 -14.77
C ALA A 111 12.63 -22.27 -15.83
N SER A 112 11.92 -23.21 -16.45
CA SER A 112 12.46 -24.02 -17.55
C SER A 112 11.82 -23.60 -18.88
N VAL A 113 12.60 -23.64 -19.96
CA VAL A 113 12.10 -23.40 -21.31
C VAL A 113 10.95 -24.35 -21.65
N GLY A 114 9.88 -23.81 -22.24
CA GLY A 114 8.66 -24.55 -22.60
C GLY A 114 7.70 -24.81 -21.44
N VAL A 115 8.06 -24.45 -20.20
CA VAL A 115 7.21 -24.62 -19.00
C VAL A 115 6.71 -23.25 -18.53
N ALA A 116 5.44 -23.17 -18.13
CA ALA A 116 4.90 -21.97 -17.53
C ALA A 116 5.46 -21.76 -16.12
N TYR A 117 6.04 -20.58 -15.88
CA TYR A 117 6.48 -20.13 -14.57
C TYR A 117 5.34 -19.38 -13.88
N ASP A 118 4.97 -19.81 -12.66
CA ASP A 118 3.84 -19.29 -11.89
C ASP A 118 4.27 -18.81 -10.49
N GLY A 119 5.23 -17.87 -10.47
CA GLY A 119 5.74 -17.23 -9.25
C GLY A 119 5.14 -15.84 -9.01
N GLU A 120 5.95 -14.91 -8.47
CA GLU A 120 5.55 -13.51 -8.31
C GLU A 120 5.36 -12.81 -9.66
N VAL A 121 6.17 -13.18 -10.65
CA VAL A 121 5.96 -12.86 -12.07
C VAL A 121 5.56 -14.13 -12.82
N LYS A 122 4.70 -14.00 -13.82
CA LYS A 122 4.15 -15.15 -14.57
C LYS A 122 4.44 -15.06 -16.05
N PHE A 123 5.14 -16.05 -16.59
CA PHE A 123 5.59 -16.06 -17.97
C PHE A 123 5.92 -17.47 -18.49
N THR A 124 6.25 -17.56 -19.77
CA THR A 124 6.76 -18.78 -20.43
C THR A 124 7.91 -18.39 -21.34
N ILE A 125 8.99 -19.17 -21.32
CA ILE A 125 10.16 -18.96 -22.20
C ILE A 125 10.06 -19.95 -23.37
N ALA A 126 10.20 -19.46 -24.59
CA ALA A 126 10.40 -20.27 -25.79
C ALA A 126 11.86 -20.14 -26.24
N ASP A 127 12.47 -21.24 -26.69
CA ASP A 127 13.90 -21.30 -27.04
C ASP A 127 14.27 -20.50 -28.29
N GLY A 128 13.38 -20.48 -29.29
CA GLY A 128 13.69 -19.94 -30.60
C GLY A 128 14.41 -20.98 -31.47
N ALA A 129 15.33 -20.52 -32.31
CA ALA A 129 16.12 -21.35 -33.23
C ALA A 129 17.62 -21.41 -32.87
N THR A 130 18.09 -20.48 -32.05
CA THR A 130 19.45 -20.44 -31.52
C THR A 130 19.34 -20.66 -30.02
N ASP A 131 19.89 -21.77 -29.56
CA ASP A 131 19.87 -22.17 -28.15
C ASP A 131 20.41 -21.06 -27.24
N PHE A 132 19.86 -20.97 -26.04
CA PHE A 132 20.40 -20.08 -25.01
C PHE A 132 21.78 -20.56 -24.55
N ALA A 133 22.71 -19.61 -24.40
CA ALA A 133 24.04 -19.87 -23.85
C ALA A 133 24.44 -18.74 -22.90
N SER A 134 25.30 -19.04 -21.93
CA SER A 134 25.76 -18.05 -20.95
C SER A 134 26.42 -16.84 -21.64
N PRO A 135 26.12 -15.58 -21.24
CA PRO A 135 25.31 -15.14 -20.10
C PRO A 135 23.89 -14.68 -20.50
N ALA A 136 23.10 -15.54 -21.13
CA ALA A 136 21.70 -15.23 -21.47
C ALA A 136 20.86 -14.84 -20.24
N ALA A 137 20.11 -13.74 -20.36
CA ALA A 137 19.20 -13.28 -19.32
C ALA A 137 18.02 -12.47 -19.89
N PHE A 138 16.89 -12.54 -19.21
CA PHE A 138 15.77 -11.61 -19.39
C PHE A 138 15.66 -10.69 -18.18
N THR A 139 15.23 -9.46 -18.44
CA THR A 139 14.79 -8.52 -17.41
C THR A 139 13.32 -8.20 -17.61
N LEU A 140 12.58 -8.17 -16.51
CA LEU A 140 11.15 -7.91 -16.52
C LEU A 140 10.84 -6.80 -15.52
N PRO A 141 10.64 -5.54 -15.98
CA PRO A 141 10.31 -4.45 -15.09
C PRO A 141 8.86 -4.57 -14.63
N VAL A 142 8.64 -4.47 -13.32
CA VAL A 142 7.32 -4.38 -12.69
C VAL A 142 7.21 -3.01 -12.05
N THR A 143 6.13 -2.30 -12.34
CA THR A 143 5.78 -1.03 -11.69
C THR A 143 4.47 -1.21 -10.96
N ILE A 144 4.36 -0.71 -9.74
CA ILE A 144 3.10 -0.70 -9.01
C ILE A 144 2.69 0.75 -8.85
N ALA A 145 1.56 1.13 -9.47
CA ALA A 145 1.13 2.52 -9.46
C ALA A 145 0.83 2.99 -8.03
N ASP A 146 1.07 4.26 -7.75
CA ASP A 146 0.58 4.88 -6.55
C ASP A 146 -0.96 4.99 -6.57
N PRO A 147 -1.65 4.78 -5.44
CA PRO A 147 -3.07 5.05 -5.35
C PRO A 147 -3.37 6.54 -5.58
N VAL A 148 -4.57 6.84 -6.07
CA VAL A 148 -5.06 8.21 -6.29
C VAL A 148 -5.28 8.86 -4.92
N SER A 149 -4.21 9.46 -4.36
CA SER A 149 -4.07 10.09 -3.02
C SER A 149 -2.99 9.50 -2.13
N VAL A 150 -1.99 8.82 -2.69
CA VAL A 150 -0.74 8.49 -1.97
C VAL A 150 -0.23 9.68 -1.14
N GLY A 151 0.21 9.41 0.08
CA GLY A 151 0.75 10.44 0.97
C GLY A 151 -0.31 11.33 1.63
N LYS A 152 -1.60 11.05 1.43
CA LYS A 152 -2.72 11.73 2.10
C LYS A 152 -3.38 10.82 3.12
N TYR A 153 -4.21 11.41 3.95
CA TYR A 153 -4.98 10.69 4.97
C TYR A 153 -6.42 10.52 4.52
N VAL A 154 -6.99 9.40 4.94
CA VAL A 154 -8.39 9.02 4.73
C VAL A 154 -8.97 8.55 6.05
N PRO A 155 -10.31 8.44 6.19
CA PRO A 155 -10.91 7.71 7.29
C PRO A 155 -10.26 6.33 7.42
N PHE A 156 -10.01 5.93 8.66
CA PHE A 156 -9.55 4.58 8.95
C PHE A 156 -10.48 3.56 8.27
N ASP A 157 -9.92 2.56 7.61
CA ASP A 157 -10.69 1.49 6.97
C ASP A 157 -10.02 0.16 7.29
N PRO A 158 -10.55 -0.63 8.24
CA PRO A 158 -9.92 -1.86 8.71
C PRO A 158 -9.86 -2.95 7.64
N ASP A 159 -10.69 -2.86 6.59
CA ASP A 159 -10.70 -3.81 5.47
C ASP A 159 -9.81 -3.33 4.31
N GLY A 160 -9.21 -2.15 4.45
CA GLY A 160 -8.24 -1.60 3.52
C GLY A 160 -6.95 -2.42 3.44
N THR A 161 -6.23 -2.25 2.34
CA THR A 161 -4.90 -2.83 2.14
C THR A 161 -3.92 -1.79 1.62
N ASN A 162 -4.22 -0.51 1.79
CA ASN A 162 -3.47 0.60 1.20
C ASN A 162 -2.86 1.52 2.27
N GLY A 163 -2.83 1.08 3.53
CA GLY A 163 -2.42 1.83 4.71
C GLY A 163 -3.58 2.51 5.46
N SER A 164 -4.79 2.54 4.88
CA SER A 164 -5.99 3.03 5.60
C SER A 164 -6.36 2.15 6.80
N GLU A 165 -5.96 0.88 6.77
CA GLU A 165 -6.16 -0.13 7.81
C GLU A 165 -5.27 0.06 9.05
N ILE A 166 -4.35 1.03 9.01
CA ILE A 166 -3.48 1.38 10.13
C ILE A 166 -3.86 2.76 10.66
N ALA A 167 -4.56 2.80 11.79
CA ALA A 167 -4.91 4.05 12.45
C ALA A 167 -3.63 4.78 12.91
N CYS A 168 -3.44 6.01 12.45
CA CYS A 168 -2.20 6.76 12.66
C CYS A 168 -2.40 8.21 13.10
N ALA A 169 -3.60 8.77 12.98
CA ALA A 169 -3.90 10.13 13.39
C ALA A 169 -5.37 10.30 13.81
N VAL A 170 -5.66 11.39 14.53
CA VAL A 170 -7.03 11.78 14.90
C VAL A 170 -7.30 13.22 14.42
N LEU A 171 -8.43 13.43 13.75
CA LEU A 171 -8.79 14.72 13.16
C LEU A 171 -9.06 15.78 14.22
N TYR A 172 -8.30 16.89 14.21
CA TYR A 172 -8.43 17.96 15.21
C TYR A 172 -9.70 18.79 15.02
N GLU A 173 -9.97 19.19 13.77
CA GLU A 173 -11.11 20.01 13.38
C GLU A 173 -11.82 19.36 12.18
N GLY A 174 -13.15 19.36 12.19
CA GLY A 174 -13.94 18.74 11.12
C GLY A 174 -13.70 19.37 9.74
N CYS A 175 -14.03 18.62 8.69
CA CYS A 175 -13.87 19.07 7.32
C CYS A 175 -14.84 18.39 6.35
N ASP A 176 -15.14 19.07 5.24
CA ASP A 176 -15.78 18.45 4.08
C ASP A 176 -14.73 18.23 2.99
N ALA A 177 -14.30 16.97 2.84
CA ALA A 177 -13.36 16.53 1.80
C ALA A 177 -14.08 15.72 0.71
N THR A 178 -15.38 15.95 0.48
CA THR A 178 -16.17 15.17 -0.49
C THR A 178 -15.65 15.31 -1.92
N THR A 179 -15.23 16.52 -2.32
CA THR A 179 -14.91 16.82 -3.73
C THR A 179 -13.48 17.27 -4.00
N ARG A 180 -12.72 17.60 -2.94
CA ARG A 180 -11.35 18.11 -3.05
C ARG A 180 -10.53 17.70 -1.85
N ASP A 181 -9.22 17.73 -2.02
CA ASP A 181 -8.29 17.57 -0.92
C ASP A 181 -8.42 18.74 0.05
N VAL A 182 -8.35 18.46 1.35
CA VAL A 182 -8.52 19.47 2.39
C VAL A 182 -7.39 19.41 3.39
N ARG A 183 -6.68 20.54 3.55
CA ARG A 183 -5.64 20.68 4.56
C ARG A 183 -6.25 20.83 5.96
N ARG A 184 -5.84 20.00 6.90
CA ARG A 184 -6.35 20.01 8.28
C ARG A 184 -5.27 19.70 9.30
N THR A 185 -5.49 20.20 10.52
CA THR A 185 -4.69 19.80 11.67
C THR A 185 -5.16 18.45 12.19
N VAL A 186 -4.22 17.62 12.60
CA VAL A 186 -4.46 16.33 13.23
C VAL A 186 -3.56 16.16 14.44
N THR A 187 -3.98 15.30 15.36
CA THR A 187 -3.13 14.77 16.42
C THR A 187 -2.43 13.52 15.90
N VAL A 188 -1.09 13.50 15.98
CA VAL A 188 -0.25 12.42 15.43
C VAL A 188 0.61 11.69 16.45
N ARG A 189 0.81 12.25 17.65
CA ARG A 189 1.63 11.64 18.72
C ARG A 189 1.45 12.32 20.09
N ASP A 190 1.89 11.61 21.14
CA ASP A 190 2.06 12.11 22.51
C ASP A 190 0.84 12.84 23.12
N THR A 191 -0.35 12.29 22.90
CA THR A 191 -1.63 12.86 23.34
C THR A 191 -2.48 11.80 24.01
N SER A 192 -3.12 12.13 25.13
CA SER A 192 -4.18 11.29 25.69
C SER A 192 -5.55 11.71 25.16
N VAL A 193 -6.35 10.74 24.73
CA VAL A 193 -7.63 10.96 24.05
C VAL A 193 -8.76 10.20 24.75
N GLN A 194 -9.96 10.75 24.78
CA GLN A 194 -11.14 10.09 25.30
C GLN A 194 -11.70 9.14 24.24
N ILE A 195 -11.72 7.83 24.52
CA ILE A 195 -12.05 6.82 23.50
C ILE A 195 -13.53 6.84 23.09
N ASP A 196 -14.43 7.18 24.01
CA ASP A 196 -15.88 7.13 23.82
C ASP A 196 -16.42 8.19 22.83
N VAL A 197 -15.63 9.22 22.56
CA VAL A 197 -16.02 10.34 21.70
C VAL A 197 -15.29 10.33 20.35
N LEU A 198 -14.40 9.36 20.12
CA LEU A 198 -13.77 9.18 18.82
C LEU A 198 -14.82 8.82 17.76
N SER A 199 -14.67 9.41 16.58
CA SER A 199 -15.53 9.13 15.44
C SER A 199 -14.92 8.00 14.62
N TRP A 200 -15.71 6.95 14.42
CA TRP A 200 -15.33 5.74 13.71
C TRP A 200 -16.14 5.59 12.42
N PRO A 201 -15.63 4.80 11.44
CA PRO A 201 -16.41 4.42 10.27
C PRO A 201 -17.65 3.59 10.63
N ASP A 202 -18.64 3.63 9.75
CA ASP A 202 -19.84 2.80 9.89
C ASP A 202 -19.50 1.31 9.84
N GLY A 203 -20.13 0.51 10.70
CA GLY A 203 -19.95 -0.94 10.73
C GLY A 203 -18.70 -1.46 11.45
N ILE A 204 -17.91 -0.57 12.07
CA ILE A 204 -16.73 -0.95 12.84
C ILE A 204 -17.07 -1.90 14.01
N THR A 205 -16.28 -2.96 14.19
CA THR A 205 -16.39 -3.89 15.33
C THR A 205 -15.52 -3.44 16.51
N ASP A 206 -15.82 -3.92 17.72
CA ASP A 206 -15.03 -3.55 18.91
C ASP A 206 -13.60 -4.12 18.87
N ASP A 207 -13.39 -5.27 18.22
CA ASP A 207 -12.06 -5.83 17.98
C ASP A 207 -11.25 -4.93 17.03
N GLN A 208 -11.87 -4.42 15.95
CA GLN A 208 -11.22 -3.48 15.04
C GLN A 208 -10.90 -2.12 15.71
N LYS A 209 -11.80 -1.60 16.57
CA LYS A 209 -11.50 -0.41 17.39
C LYS A 209 -10.30 -0.66 18.31
N THR A 210 -10.24 -1.83 18.93
CA THR A 210 -9.13 -2.20 19.82
C THR A 210 -7.80 -2.26 19.06
N ALA A 211 -7.79 -2.85 17.85
CA ALA A 211 -6.62 -2.88 16.98
C ALA A 211 -6.20 -1.47 16.51
N ALA A 212 -7.16 -0.62 16.18
CA ALA A 212 -6.90 0.78 15.82
C ALA A 212 -6.32 1.57 17.00
N LEU A 213 -6.87 1.42 18.20
CA LEU A 213 -6.34 2.04 19.43
C LEU A 213 -4.92 1.56 19.75
N ALA A 214 -4.60 0.29 19.48
CA ALA A 214 -3.23 -0.22 19.62
C ALA A 214 -2.27 0.43 18.61
N SER A 215 -2.72 0.63 17.37
CA SER A 215 -1.95 1.33 16.32
C SER A 215 -1.70 2.80 16.68
N LEU A 216 -2.70 3.48 17.23
CA LEU A 216 -2.59 4.84 17.77
C LEU A 216 -1.64 4.90 18.98
N ALA A 217 -1.72 3.92 19.89
CA ALA A 217 -0.87 3.84 21.06
C ALA A 217 0.60 3.64 20.69
N ALA A 218 0.90 2.90 19.63
CA ALA A 218 2.26 2.76 19.08
C ALA A 218 2.86 4.09 18.61
N ARG A 219 2.03 5.10 18.31
CA ARG A 219 2.44 6.47 17.98
C ARG A 219 2.40 7.43 19.17
N GLY A 220 2.07 6.94 20.36
CA GLY A 220 1.94 7.75 21.58
C GLY A 220 0.58 8.44 21.75
N ILE A 221 -0.44 8.07 20.96
CA ILE A 221 -1.82 8.53 21.17
C ILE A 221 -2.53 7.52 22.06
N ILE A 222 -2.75 7.86 23.33
CA ILE A 222 -3.20 6.92 24.37
C ILE A 222 -4.67 7.15 24.70
N GLY A 223 -5.48 6.09 24.56
CA GLY A 223 -6.89 6.11 24.99
C GLY A 223 -7.05 6.19 26.52
N ARG A 224 -8.02 6.98 26.96
CA ARG A 224 -8.49 7.11 28.35
C ARG A 224 -9.98 6.84 28.45
#